data_AF-A0A367UEF2-F1
#
_entry.id   AF-A0A367UEF2-F1
#
_cell.length_a   1.000
_cell.length_b   1.000
_cell.length_c   1.000
_cell.angle_alpha   90.00
_cell.angle_beta   90.00
_cell.angle_gamma   90.00
#
_symmetry.space_group_name_H-M   'P 1'
#
loop_
_entity.id
_entity.type
_entity.pdbx_description
1 polymer ?
#
loop_
_entity_poly.entity_id
_entity_poly.type
_entity_poly.pdbx_seq_one_letter_code
_entity_poly.pdbx_strand_id
1 'polypeptide(L)'
;MKIFVPEVGTHLRVTQDWTASILFETRNQAFLKSLGIIGCMQVDPEAEYSAEDHLDPKKWKEASYDSQVEKFKKAEAKCAFPTGPFTAWREGYRARGRLSVTIPAETVLRVERVYIRKGAEDFNSITFKVLKVDVEYSKMRKARFFASLRDINAGLNAEVLDEQDLSTVHISDSDLSAILDAK
;
A
#
# COMPACT_ATOMS: atom_id res chain seq x y z
N MET A 1 -13.65 -8.15 -27.47
CA MET A 1 -13.07 -7.62 -26.22
C MET A 1 -13.40 -6.14 -26.16
N LYS A 2 -14.07 -5.67 -25.09
CA LYS A 2 -14.35 -4.24 -24.92
C LYS A 2 -13.15 -3.63 -24.21
N ILE A 3 -12.40 -2.78 -24.89
CA ILE A 3 -11.26 -2.06 -24.30
C ILE A 3 -11.81 -0.95 -23.43
N PHE A 4 -11.31 -0.84 -22.20
CA PHE A 4 -11.63 0.26 -21.29
C PHE A 4 -10.33 0.99 -20.92
N VAL A 5 -10.28 2.28 -21.21
CA VAL A 5 -9.17 3.16 -20.82
C VAL A 5 -9.72 4.13 -19.78
N PRO A 6 -9.39 3.96 -18.48
CA PRO A 6 -9.93 4.83 -17.44
C PRO A 6 -9.35 6.24 -17.56
N GLU A 7 -10.18 7.23 -17.22
CA GLU A 7 -9.74 8.60 -17.01
C GLU A 7 -9.24 8.78 -15.57
N VAL A 8 -8.44 9.81 -15.35
CA VAL A 8 -8.09 10.21 -13.98
C VAL A 8 -9.37 10.68 -13.29
N GLY A 9 -9.63 10.15 -12.09
CA GLY A 9 -10.86 10.39 -11.34
C GLY A 9 -11.92 9.30 -11.53
N THR A 10 -11.75 8.35 -12.45
CA THR A 10 -12.66 7.21 -12.60
C THR A 10 -12.74 6.41 -11.29
N HIS A 11 -13.97 6.05 -10.91
CA HIS A 11 -14.25 5.19 -9.77
C HIS A 11 -14.54 3.78 -10.25
N LEU A 12 -13.92 2.81 -9.60
CA LEU A 12 -13.99 1.41 -9.95
C LEU A 12 -14.40 0.60 -8.72
N ARG A 13 -15.37 -0.29 -8.88
CA ARG A 13 -15.66 -1.34 -7.90
C ARG A 13 -15.01 -2.64 -8.37
N VAL A 14 -14.15 -3.21 -7.54
CA VAL A 14 -13.55 -4.52 -7.75
C VAL A 14 -14.66 -5.58 -7.61
N THR A 15 -14.90 -6.38 -8.64
CA THR A 15 -16.01 -7.36 -8.65
C THR A 15 -15.60 -8.74 -8.14
N GLN A 16 -14.30 -9.03 -8.10
CA GLN A 16 -13.72 -10.28 -7.63
C GLN A 16 -12.37 -10.00 -6.95
N ASP A 17 -11.99 -10.85 -5.99
CA ASP A 17 -10.68 -10.75 -5.33
C ASP A 17 -9.55 -10.66 -6.35
N TRP A 18 -8.77 -9.59 -6.26
CA TRP A 18 -7.70 -9.30 -7.20
C TRP A 18 -6.35 -9.42 -6.51
N THR A 19 -5.59 -10.46 -6.88
CA THR A 19 -4.21 -10.64 -6.41
C THR A 19 -3.24 -9.95 -7.36
N ALA A 20 -2.57 -8.92 -6.86
CA ALA A 20 -1.61 -8.11 -7.62
C ALA A 20 -0.18 -8.27 -7.10
N SER A 21 0.79 -8.16 -8.01
CA SER A 21 2.22 -8.14 -7.68
C SER A 21 2.69 -6.71 -7.42
N ILE A 22 2.53 -6.24 -6.17
CA ILE A 22 2.80 -4.85 -5.79
C ILE A 22 4.29 -4.64 -5.51
N LEU A 23 4.89 -3.64 -6.16
CA LEU A 23 6.30 -3.34 -5.94
C LEU A 23 6.56 -2.85 -4.51
N PHE A 24 7.58 -3.42 -3.86
CA PHE A 24 8.02 -2.98 -2.55
C PHE A 24 8.89 -1.72 -2.68
N GLU A 25 8.23 -0.56 -2.65
CA GLU A 25 8.88 0.75 -2.73
C GLU A 25 8.16 1.81 -1.89
N THR A 26 8.80 2.97 -1.69
CA THR A 26 8.29 4.08 -0.86
C THR A 26 6.85 4.49 -1.22
N ARG A 27 6.50 4.50 -2.50
CA ARG A 27 5.16 4.93 -2.95
C ARG A 27 4.04 3.96 -2.54
N ASN A 28 4.34 2.69 -2.36
CA ASN A 28 3.37 1.67 -1.91
C ASN A 28 3.45 1.42 -0.40
N GLN A 29 4.38 2.04 0.31
CA GLN A 29 4.67 1.73 1.71
C GLN A 29 3.46 1.95 2.63
N ALA A 30 2.69 3.02 2.42
CA ALA A 30 1.51 3.28 3.23
C ALA A 30 0.42 2.20 3.05
N PHE A 31 0.22 1.74 1.81
CA PHE A 31 -0.71 0.66 1.49
C PHE A 31 -0.24 -0.68 2.05
N LEU A 32 1.02 -1.04 1.84
CA LEU A 32 1.58 -2.29 2.35
C LEU A 32 1.62 -2.32 3.89
N LYS A 33 1.85 -1.17 4.54
CA LYS A 33 1.71 -1.01 6.00
C LYS A 33 0.26 -1.18 6.46
N SER A 34 -0.70 -0.67 5.70
CA SER A 34 -2.13 -0.80 6.04
C SER A 34 -2.61 -2.25 6.06
N LEU A 35 -1.99 -3.09 5.24
CA LEU A 35 -2.23 -4.54 5.18
C LEU A 35 -1.48 -5.33 6.25
N GLY A 36 -0.68 -4.67 7.10
CA GLY A 36 0.18 -5.34 8.08
C GLY A 36 1.34 -6.13 7.48
N ILE A 37 1.55 -6.08 6.16
CA ILE A 37 2.63 -6.77 5.45
C ILE A 37 3.99 -6.15 5.79
N ILE A 38 3.99 -4.84 5.99
CA ILE A 38 5.16 -4.10 6.50
C ILE A 38 4.85 -3.70 7.93
N GLY A 39 5.62 -4.23 8.88
CA GLY A 39 5.63 -3.75 10.25
C GLY A 39 5.94 -2.25 10.28
N CYS A 40 5.29 -1.52 11.18
CA CYS A 40 5.64 -0.13 11.40
C CYS A 40 7.15 -0.01 11.65
N MET A 41 7.84 0.77 10.82
CA MET A 41 9.04 1.45 11.26
C MET A 41 8.59 2.46 12.33
N GLN A 42 8.26 1.97 13.53
CA GLN A 42 8.30 2.80 14.72
C GLN A 42 9.78 2.88 15.07
N VAL A 43 10.47 3.83 14.42
CA VAL A 43 11.51 4.53 15.17
C VAL A 43 10.71 5.25 16.24
N ASP A 44 10.87 4.83 17.49
CA ASP A 44 10.25 5.44 18.65
C ASP A 44 10.38 6.97 18.55
N PRO A 45 9.29 7.75 18.43
CA PRO A 45 9.38 9.21 18.41
C PRO A 45 9.93 9.76 19.73
N GLU A 46 9.82 8.97 20.80
CA GLU A 46 10.35 9.21 22.15
C GLU A 46 11.63 8.42 22.43
N ALA A 47 12.27 7.84 21.41
CA ALA A 47 13.69 7.54 21.52
C ALA A 47 14.36 8.92 21.53
N GLU A 48 14.42 9.48 22.74
CA GLU A 48 14.98 10.76 23.11
C GLU A 48 16.33 10.87 22.38
N TYR A 49 16.28 11.52 21.23
CA TYR A 49 17.45 11.82 20.44
C TYR A 49 18.08 13.00 21.18
N SER A 50 18.77 12.69 22.28
CA SER A 50 19.56 13.68 23.01
C SER A 50 20.50 14.31 21.99
N ALA A 51 20.43 15.62 21.88
CA ALA A 51 21.31 16.40 21.00
C ALA A 51 22.80 16.24 21.38
N GLU A 52 23.12 15.59 22.50
CA GLU A 52 24.49 15.30 22.94
C GLU A 52 25.07 14.01 22.31
N ASP A 53 24.23 13.13 21.74
CA ASP A 53 24.69 11.90 21.05
C ASP A 53 25.34 12.18 19.67
N HIS A 54 25.44 13.44 19.26
CA HIS A 54 26.08 13.85 18.01
C HIS A 54 27.62 13.94 18.04
N LEU A 55 28.28 13.52 19.12
CA LEU A 55 29.74 13.69 19.21
C LEU A 55 30.50 12.42 19.66
N ASP A 56 30.17 11.23 19.18
CA ASP A 56 31.22 10.19 19.06
C ASP A 56 30.94 9.12 17.97
N PRO A 57 31.57 9.24 16.78
CA PRO A 57 31.53 8.22 15.73
C PRO A 57 32.04 6.83 16.17
N LYS A 58 32.69 6.70 17.34
CA LYS A 58 33.19 5.41 17.85
C LYS A 58 32.15 4.57 18.58
N LYS A 59 31.07 5.15 19.12
CA LYS A 59 30.04 4.39 19.87
C LYS A 59 29.16 3.49 18.98
N TRP A 60 29.07 3.79 17.68
CA TRP A 60 28.29 3.00 16.72
C TRP A 60 28.86 1.60 16.44
N LYS A 61 30.08 1.28 16.93
CA LYS A 61 30.72 -0.02 16.68
C LYS A 61 30.41 -1.10 17.71
N GLU A 62 29.73 -0.81 18.83
CA GLU A 62 29.60 -1.75 19.95
C GLU A 62 28.17 -2.10 20.37
N ALA A 63 27.15 -1.58 19.69
CA ALA A 63 25.81 -2.15 19.82
C ALA A 63 25.78 -3.50 19.10
N SER A 64 26.23 -4.55 19.81
CA SER A 64 26.28 -5.92 19.32
C SER A 64 24.95 -6.31 18.66
N TYR A 65 25.09 -6.89 17.48
CA TYR A 65 24.02 -7.49 16.67
C TYR A 65 22.97 -8.23 17.51
N ASP A 66 23.40 -8.92 18.57
CA ASP A 66 22.55 -9.74 19.43
C ASP A 66 21.53 -8.94 20.27
N SER A 67 21.90 -7.73 20.71
CA SER A 67 21.00 -6.86 21.49
C SER A 67 19.84 -6.34 20.65
N GLN A 68 20.11 -6.09 19.36
CA GLN A 68 19.08 -5.68 18.41
C GLN A 68 18.14 -6.84 18.12
N VAL A 69 18.69 -8.04 17.91
CA VAL A 69 17.92 -9.28 17.63
C VAL A 69 16.93 -9.61 18.75
N GLU A 70 17.31 -9.49 20.02
CA GLU A 70 16.40 -9.76 21.15
C GLU A 70 15.26 -8.74 21.28
N LYS A 71 15.52 -7.45 21.01
CA LYS A 71 14.45 -6.44 20.92
C LYS A 71 13.44 -6.79 19.82
N PHE A 72 13.88 -7.36 18.70
CA PHE A 72 13.01 -7.75 17.59
C PHE A 72 12.20 -9.01 17.85
N LYS A 73 12.78 -10.05 18.46
CA LYS A 73 12.03 -11.26 18.87
C LYS A 73 10.85 -10.93 19.77
N LYS A 74 11.01 -9.94 20.65
CA LYS A 74 9.98 -9.49 21.58
C LYS A 74 8.84 -8.73 20.88
N ALA A 75 9.11 -8.10 19.73
CA ALA A 75 8.12 -7.44 18.89
C ALA A 75 7.36 -8.46 18.01
N GLU A 76 8.04 -9.47 17.45
CA GLU A 76 7.42 -10.58 16.70
C GLU A 76 6.40 -11.34 17.53
N ALA A 77 6.68 -11.59 18.82
CA ALA A 77 5.77 -12.31 19.72
C ALA A 77 4.45 -11.56 20.03
N LYS A 78 4.34 -10.26 19.68
CA LYS A 78 3.21 -9.40 20.06
C LYS A 78 2.22 -9.13 18.92
N CYS A 79 2.55 -9.48 17.67
CA CYS A 79 1.68 -9.32 16.51
C CYS A 79 0.85 -10.57 16.25
N ALA A 80 -0.47 -10.50 16.50
CA ALA A 80 -1.43 -11.59 16.32
C ALA A 80 -2.03 -11.69 14.90
N PHE A 81 -1.26 -11.38 13.86
CA PHE A 81 -1.58 -11.68 12.46
C PHE A 81 -0.44 -12.54 11.91
N PRO A 82 -0.69 -13.47 10.96
CA PRO A 82 0.30 -14.44 10.52
C PRO A 82 1.53 -13.68 10.05
N THR A 83 2.57 -13.74 10.87
CA THR A 83 3.89 -13.22 10.60
C THR A 83 4.41 -14.01 9.41
N GLY A 84 4.23 -13.47 8.20
CA GLY A 84 5.31 -13.57 7.24
C GLY A 84 6.57 -13.11 7.99
N PRO A 85 7.62 -13.93 8.12
CA PRO A 85 8.70 -13.61 9.03
C PRO A 85 9.34 -12.29 8.59
N PHE A 86 10.05 -11.64 9.50
CA PHE A 86 10.96 -10.53 9.20
C PHE A 86 11.91 -10.80 8.00
N THR A 87 12.02 -12.06 7.55
CA THR A 87 12.63 -12.49 6.27
C THR A 87 11.99 -11.85 5.03
N ALA A 88 10.67 -11.64 4.98
CA ALA A 88 10.01 -11.04 3.81
C ALA A 88 10.43 -9.58 3.59
N TRP A 89 10.70 -8.83 4.67
CA TRP A 89 11.27 -7.49 4.59
C TRP A 89 12.75 -7.54 4.19
N ARG A 90 13.55 -8.47 4.74
CA ARG A 90 14.98 -8.61 4.45
C ARG A 90 15.24 -9.12 3.02
N GLU A 91 14.43 -10.03 2.50
CA GLU A 91 14.45 -10.50 1.11
C GLU A 91 13.82 -9.47 0.16
N GLY A 92 12.71 -8.83 0.53
CA GLY A 92 12.08 -7.77 -0.27
C GLY A 92 12.97 -6.53 -0.45
N TYR A 93 13.69 -6.12 0.58
CA TYR A 93 14.63 -4.99 0.54
C TYR A 93 15.95 -5.34 -0.16
N ARG A 94 16.47 -6.58 0.02
CA ARG A 94 17.67 -7.05 -0.70
C ARG A 94 17.40 -7.36 -2.18
N ALA A 95 16.16 -7.68 -2.55
CA ALA A 95 15.78 -8.03 -3.92
C ALA A 95 15.06 -6.93 -4.72
N ARG A 96 14.70 -5.77 -4.13
CA ARG A 96 13.72 -4.84 -4.73
C ARG A 96 12.46 -5.60 -5.23
N GLY A 97 11.97 -6.50 -4.38
CA GLY A 97 10.98 -7.52 -4.77
C GLY A 97 9.58 -6.98 -5.00
N ARG A 98 8.73 -7.79 -5.64
CA ARG A 98 7.28 -7.58 -5.68
C ARG A 98 6.61 -8.47 -4.63
N LEU A 99 5.59 -7.94 -3.98
CA LEU A 99 4.79 -8.64 -2.97
C LEU A 99 3.45 -9.02 -3.57
N SER A 100 3.02 -10.27 -3.36
CA SER A 100 1.69 -10.72 -3.76
C SER A 100 0.67 -10.22 -2.73
N VAL A 101 -0.26 -9.37 -3.17
CA VAL A 101 -1.26 -8.75 -2.32
C VAL A 101 -2.64 -8.95 -2.92
N THR A 102 -3.59 -9.41 -2.12
CA THR A 102 -5.00 -9.54 -2.54
C THR A 102 -5.78 -8.31 -2.11
N ILE A 103 -6.50 -7.72 -3.06
CA ILE A 103 -7.49 -6.66 -2.85
C ILE A 103 -8.85 -7.33 -2.94
N PRO A 104 -9.66 -7.29 -1.87
CA PRO A 104 -10.92 -8.04 -1.82
C PRO A 104 -11.95 -7.46 -2.79
N ALA A 105 -12.89 -8.29 -3.21
CA ALA A 105 -14.09 -7.87 -3.91
C ALA A 105 -14.85 -6.77 -3.14
N GLU A 106 -15.68 -5.99 -3.84
CA GLU A 106 -16.40 -4.81 -3.35
C GLU A 106 -15.52 -3.63 -2.89
N THR A 107 -14.19 -3.72 -3.07
CA THR A 107 -13.30 -2.57 -2.86
C THR A 107 -13.59 -1.49 -3.90
N VAL A 108 -13.78 -0.25 -3.44
CA VAL A 108 -13.94 0.91 -4.32
C VAL A 108 -12.61 1.66 -4.43
N LEU A 109 -12.11 1.73 -5.66
CA LEU A 109 -10.85 2.38 -6.03
C LEU A 109 -11.15 3.63 -6.85
N ARG A 110 -10.40 4.70 -6.60
CA ARG A 110 -10.33 5.88 -7.48
C ARG A 110 -9.02 5.87 -8.25
N VAL A 111 -9.07 6.02 -9.56
CA VAL A 111 -7.89 6.23 -10.39
C VAL A 111 -7.36 7.64 -10.13
N GLU A 112 -6.17 7.76 -9.56
CA GLU A 112 -5.54 9.05 -9.32
C GLU A 112 -4.54 9.44 -10.41
N ARG A 113 -3.82 8.47 -10.98
CA ARG A 113 -2.77 8.73 -11.99
C ARG A 113 -2.65 7.57 -12.95
N VAL A 114 -2.39 7.89 -14.21
CA VAL A 114 -2.05 6.92 -15.25
C VAL A 114 -0.68 7.33 -15.82
N TYR A 115 0.29 6.43 -15.75
CA TYR A 115 1.61 6.60 -16.33
C TYR A 115 1.77 5.68 -17.53
N ILE A 116 1.98 6.26 -18.71
CA ILE A 116 2.31 5.54 -19.96
C ILE A 116 3.61 6.11 -20.51
N ARG A 117 4.61 5.24 -20.72
CA ARG A 117 5.94 5.62 -21.19
C ARG A 117 6.25 4.96 -22.53
N LYS A 118 6.65 5.76 -23.52
CA LYS A 118 7.09 5.27 -24.82
C LYS A 118 8.45 4.56 -24.67
N GLY A 119 8.54 3.32 -25.15
CA GLY A 119 9.79 2.54 -25.16
C GLY A 119 10.23 2.04 -23.78
N ALA A 120 9.40 2.18 -22.75
CA ALA A 120 9.69 1.76 -21.39
C ALA A 120 8.42 1.19 -20.74
N GLU A 121 7.81 0.20 -21.41
CA GLU A 121 6.47 -0.33 -21.08
C GLU A 121 6.40 -0.97 -19.70
N ASP A 122 7.53 -1.48 -19.18
CA ASP A 122 7.65 -2.01 -17.82
C ASP A 122 7.32 -0.99 -16.72
N PHE A 123 7.33 0.31 -17.05
CA PHE A 123 7.00 1.40 -16.14
C PHE A 123 5.54 1.87 -16.28
N ASN A 124 4.77 1.29 -17.19
CA ASN A 124 3.37 1.63 -17.35
C ASN A 124 2.59 1.19 -16.11
N SER A 125 1.86 2.11 -15.50
CA SER A 125 1.23 1.87 -14.21
C SER A 125 0.02 2.77 -13.98
N ILE A 126 -0.88 2.32 -13.11
CA ILE A 126 -2.01 3.11 -12.62
C ILE A 126 -1.89 3.22 -11.10
N THR A 127 -2.08 4.43 -10.58
CA THR A 127 -2.16 4.69 -9.14
C THR A 127 -3.62 4.75 -8.73
N PHE A 128 -3.96 3.98 -7.69
CA PHE A 128 -5.27 3.91 -7.09
C PHE A 128 -5.26 4.51 -5.68
N LYS A 129 -6.35 5.19 -5.31
CA LYS A 129 -6.71 5.50 -3.92
C LYS A 129 -7.85 4.57 -3.50
N VAL A 130 -7.71 3.91 -2.36
CA VAL A 130 -8.78 3.10 -1.77
C VAL A 130 -9.78 4.02 -1.07
N LEU A 131 -11.03 4.02 -1.53
CA LEU A 131 -12.10 4.83 -0.95
C LEU A 131 -12.92 4.03 0.06
N LYS A 132 -13.34 2.83 -0.34
CA LYS A 132 -14.12 1.91 0.49
C LYS A 132 -13.55 0.51 0.38
N VAL A 133 -13.57 -0.19 1.50
CA VAL A 133 -13.21 -1.60 1.63
C VAL A 133 -13.96 -2.14 2.86
N ASP A 134 -14.09 -3.46 2.94
CA ASP A 134 -14.65 -4.14 4.11
C ASP A 134 -13.99 -3.68 5.44
N VAL A 135 -14.74 -3.76 6.53
CA VAL A 135 -14.33 -3.38 7.88
C VAL A 135 -13.07 -4.12 8.33
N GLU A 136 -12.91 -5.39 7.96
CA GLU A 136 -11.70 -6.17 8.27
C GLU A 136 -10.43 -5.48 7.73
N TYR A 137 -10.55 -4.86 6.55
CA TYR A 137 -9.48 -4.18 5.83
C TYR A 137 -9.52 -2.66 6.01
N SER A 138 -10.24 -2.17 7.02
CA SER A 138 -10.48 -0.75 7.29
C SER A 138 -9.23 0.15 7.28
N LYS A 139 -8.06 -0.40 7.63
CA LYS A 139 -6.77 0.30 7.61
C LYS A 139 -6.33 0.70 6.20
N MET A 140 -6.77 -0.02 5.16
CA MET A 140 -6.49 0.31 3.76
C MET A 140 -7.22 1.56 3.29
N ARG A 141 -8.26 2.02 4.00
CA ARG A 141 -9.00 3.22 3.59
C ARG A 141 -8.06 4.41 3.48
N LYS A 142 -8.22 5.18 2.40
CA LYS A 142 -7.38 6.32 2.00
C LYS A 142 -5.94 5.97 1.64
N ALA A 143 -5.53 4.70 1.73
CA ALA A 143 -4.21 4.28 1.26
C ALA A 143 -4.14 4.41 -0.27
N ARG A 144 -2.93 4.69 -0.73
CA ARG A 144 -2.59 4.77 -2.15
C ARG A 144 -1.58 3.71 -2.49
N PHE A 145 -1.75 3.12 -3.66
CA PHE A 145 -0.78 2.21 -4.25
C PHE A 145 -0.83 2.33 -5.75
N PHE A 146 0.23 1.94 -6.42
CA PHE A 146 0.22 1.74 -7.86
C PHE A 146 0.45 0.28 -8.21
N ALA A 147 -0.16 -0.14 -9.31
CA ALA A 147 0.05 -1.44 -9.92
C ALA A 147 0.52 -1.26 -11.36
N SER A 148 1.32 -2.20 -11.86
CA SER A 148 1.75 -2.18 -13.26
C SER A 148 0.56 -2.49 -14.17
N LEU A 149 0.57 -1.95 -15.39
CA LEU A 149 -0.46 -2.30 -16.38
C LEU A 149 -0.51 -3.80 -16.65
N ARG A 150 0.63 -4.49 -16.56
CA ARG A 150 0.70 -5.94 -16.70
C ARG A 150 -0.12 -6.65 -15.63
N ASP A 151 0.02 -6.26 -14.37
CA ASP A 151 -0.71 -6.89 -13.26
C ASP A 151 -2.21 -6.56 -13.29
N ILE A 152 -2.55 -5.33 -13.71
CA ILE A 152 -3.93 -4.89 -13.88
C ILE A 152 -4.61 -5.73 -14.98
N ASN A 153 -4.00 -5.80 -16.16
CA ASN A 153 -4.55 -6.54 -17.29
C ASN A 153 -4.59 -8.06 -17.08
N ALA A 154 -3.80 -8.59 -16.14
CA ALA A 154 -3.75 -10.00 -15.84
C ALA A 154 -4.92 -10.48 -14.95
N GLY A 155 -5.58 -9.59 -14.19
CA GLY A 155 -6.57 -10.07 -13.23
C GLY A 155 -7.47 -9.04 -12.54
N LEU A 156 -7.36 -7.74 -12.83
CA LEU A 156 -8.30 -6.77 -12.26
C LEU A 156 -9.65 -6.87 -12.98
N ASN A 157 -10.64 -7.46 -12.31
CA ASN A 157 -12.03 -7.40 -12.71
C ASN A 157 -12.72 -6.29 -11.92
N ALA A 158 -13.16 -5.25 -12.63
CA ALA A 158 -13.83 -4.11 -12.03
C ALA A 158 -14.89 -3.54 -12.95
N GLU A 159 -15.89 -2.91 -12.35
CA GLU A 159 -16.89 -2.12 -13.03
C GLU A 159 -16.73 -0.64 -12.71
N VAL A 160 -17.15 0.21 -13.64
CA VAL A 160 -17.10 1.67 -13.48
C VAL A 160 -18.32 2.10 -12.70
N LEU A 161 -18.11 2.85 -11.62
CA LEU A 161 -19.18 3.45 -10.84
C LEU A 161 -19.49 4.85 -11.38
N ASP A 162 -20.77 5.15 -11.56
CA ASP A 162 -21.24 6.50 -11.86
C ASP A 162 -21.56 7.30 -10.58
N GLU A 163 -22.08 8.52 -10.73
CA GLU A 163 -22.43 9.37 -9.58
C GLU A 163 -23.56 8.80 -8.72
N GLN A 164 -24.53 8.11 -9.34
CA GLN A 164 -25.65 7.51 -8.62
C GLN A 164 -25.15 6.33 -7.80
N ASP A 165 -24.31 5.49 -8.40
CA ASP A 165 -23.64 4.40 -7.70
C ASP A 165 -22.84 4.94 -6.51
N LEU A 166 -22.02 5.97 -6.70
CA LEU A 166 -21.21 6.57 -5.66
C LEU A 166 -22.04 7.14 -4.49
N SER A 167 -23.24 7.66 -4.76
CA SER A 167 -24.14 8.15 -3.72
C SER A 167 -24.73 7.03 -2.85
N THR A 168 -24.86 5.82 -3.40
CA THR A 168 -25.34 4.64 -2.67
C THR A 168 -24.22 3.92 -1.92
N VAL A 169 -22.98 4.10 -2.37
CA VAL A 169 -21.81 3.60 -1.65
C VAL A 169 -21.60 4.52 -0.45
N HIS A 170 -21.80 4.00 0.77
CA HIS A 170 -21.46 4.70 2.02
C HIS A 170 -19.94 4.96 2.13
N ILE A 171 -19.44 5.91 1.35
CA ILE A 171 -18.10 6.51 1.45
C ILE A 171 -18.23 7.68 2.44
N SER A 172 -17.14 8.09 3.09
CA SER A 172 -17.21 9.21 4.04
C SER A 172 -17.70 10.49 3.34
N ASP A 173 -18.53 11.29 4.01
CA ASP A 173 -19.07 12.55 3.46
C ASP A 173 -17.96 13.50 2.97
N SER A 174 -16.80 13.49 3.64
CA SER A 174 -15.62 14.25 3.24
C SER A 174 -14.96 13.77 1.94
N ASP A 175 -15.03 12.47 1.65
CA ASP A 175 -14.53 11.92 0.40
C ASP A 175 -15.57 12.09 -0.72
N LEU A 176 -16.88 11.98 -0.40
CA LEU A 176 -17.98 12.25 -1.33
C LEU A 176 -18.03 13.70 -1.79
N SER A 177 -17.92 14.68 -0.88
CA SER A 177 -17.86 16.10 -1.26
C SER A 177 -16.64 16.40 -2.13
N ALA A 178 -15.46 15.89 -1.76
CA ALA A 178 -14.24 16.01 -2.57
C ALA A 178 -14.31 15.28 -3.93
N ILE A 179 -15.26 14.36 -4.13
CA ILE A 179 -15.53 13.72 -5.42
C ILE A 179 -16.48 14.58 -6.26
N LEU A 180 -17.56 15.09 -5.66
CA LEU A 180 -18.58 15.88 -6.35
C LEU A 180 -18.07 17.29 -6.72
N ASP A 181 -17.26 17.91 -5.87
CA ASP A 181 -16.72 19.27 -6.06
C ASP A 181 -15.54 19.33 -7.06
N ALA A 182 -14.99 18.17 -7.46
CA ALA A 182 -13.84 18.09 -8.36
C ALA A 182 -14.21 18.02 -9.86
N LYS A 183 -15.50 18.11 -10.19
CA LYS A 183 -16.05 18.23 -11.55
C LYS A 183 -16.45 19.67 -11.84
#